data_AF-A0A558RC44-F1
#
_entry.id   AF-A0A558RC44-F1
#
_cell.length_a   1.000
_cell.length_b   1.000
_cell.length_c   1.000
_cell.angle_alpha   90.00
_cell.angle_beta   90.00
_cell.angle_gamma   90.00
#
_symmetry.space_group_name_H-M   'P 1'
#
loop_
_entity.id
_entity.type
_entity.pdbx_description
1 polymer ?
#
loop_
_entity_poly.entity_id
_entity_poly.type
_entity_poly.pdbx_seq_one_letter_code
_entity_poly.pdbx_strand_id
1 'polypeptide(L)'
;MATLPRHQRVVIALSVHILRSGVSRCSEARVDVAEVRLALRCLLPHCPERWPLVLYWDAASQPNDIGRAQGVTAAFNGIVRQLRKAGRYEEVTPS
;
A
#
# COMPACT_ATOMS: atom_id res chain seq x y z
N MET A 1 6.43 22.90 6.77
CA MET A 1 6.10 21.45 6.83
C MET A 1 7.30 20.74 7.43
N ALA A 2 7.18 20.13 8.61
CA ALA A 2 8.28 19.36 9.18
C ALA A 2 8.54 18.14 8.29
N THR A 3 9.71 18.10 7.65
CA THR A 3 10.12 16.98 6.81
C THR A 3 10.20 15.73 7.69
N LEU A 4 9.45 14.67 7.36
CA LEU A 4 9.52 13.41 8.08
C LEU A 4 10.99 12.96 8.20
N PRO A 5 11.45 12.43 9.35
CA PRO A 5 12.78 11.86 9.47
C PRO A 5 13.09 10.87 8.33
N ARG A 6 14.36 10.82 7.89
CA ARG A 6 14.79 9.96 6.78
C ARG A 6 14.33 8.51 6.95
N HIS A 7 14.46 7.95 8.15
CA HIS A 7 14.05 6.57 8.44
C HIS A 7 12.54 6.34 8.18
N GLN A 8 11.68 7.29 8.54
CA GLN A 8 10.23 7.17 8.29
C GLN A 8 9.93 7.21 6.79
N ARG A 9 10.61 8.07 6.03
CA ARG A 9 10.46 8.11 4.56
C ARG A 9 10.87 6.79 3.91
N VAL A 10 11.97 6.18 4.38
CA VAL A 10 12.42 4.87 3.91
C VAL A 10 11.38 3.79 4.23
N VAL A 11 10.85 3.76 5.45
CA VAL A 11 9.80 2.80 5.84
C VAL A 11 8.54 2.95 4.99
N ILE A 12 8.10 4.18 4.72
CA ILE A 12 6.95 4.45 3.82
C ILE A 12 7.24 3.94 2.41
N ALA A 13 8.42 4.25 1.85
CA ALA A 13 8.79 3.82 0.51
C ALA A 13 8.84 2.29 0.39
N LEU A 14 9.46 1.60 1.34
CA LEU A 14 9.51 0.13 1.39
C LEU A 14 8.11 -0.47 1.54
N SER A 15 7.28 0.11 2.39
CA SER A 15 5.90 -0.34 2.58
C SER A 15 5.09 -0.22 1.28
N VAL A 16 5.19 0.91 0.59
CA VAL A 16 4.54 1.11 -0.73
C VAL A 16 5.09 0.13 -1.78
N HIS A 17 6.39 -0.17 -1.75
CA HIS A 17 7.00 -1.15 -2.65
C HIS A 17 6.45 -2.57 -2.43
N ILE A 18 6.33 -3.01 -1.17
CA ILE A 18 5.71 -4.30 -0.81
C ILE A 18 4.27 -4.36 -1.34
N LEU A 19 3.47 -3.31 -1.11
CA LEU A 19 2.09 -3.28 -1.60
C LEU A 19 2.00 -3.28 -3.14
N ARG A 20 2.96 -2.64 -3.83
CA ARG A 20 3.04 -2.69 -5.29
C ARG A 20 3.37 -4.09 -5.81
N SER A 21 4.26 -4.81 -5.15
CA SER A 21 4.52 -6.22 -5.46
C SER A 21 3.28 -7.10 -5.21
N GLY A 22 2.49 -6.79 -4.17
CA GLY A 22 1.20 -7.43 -3.96
C GLY A 22 0.22 -7.18 -5.12
N VAL A 23 0.13 -5.96 -5.63
CA VAL A 23 -0.68 -5.63 -6.83
C VAL A 23 -0.25 -6.44 -8.04
N SER A 24 1.05 -6.61 -8.30
CA SER A 24 1.50 -7.37 -9.46
C SER A 24 1.22 -8.88 -9.37
N ARG A 25 1.14 -9.43 -8.15
CA ARG A 25 0.98 -10.88 -7.91
C ARG A 25 -0.46 -11.29 -7.60
N CYS A 26 -1.34 -10.34 -7.33
CA CYS A 26 -2.68 -10.63 -6.81
C CYS A 26 -3.58 -11.39 -7.81
N SER A 27 -3.30 -11.37 -9.11
CA SER A 27 -4.04 -12.20 -10.09
C SER A 27 -3.67 -13.69 -10.01
N GLU A 28 -2.47 -14.02 -9.54
CA GLU A 28 -1.98 -15.41 -9.50
C GLU A 28 -2.32 -16.11 -8.19
N ALA A 29 -2.22 -15.39 -7.08
CA ALA A 29 -2.44 -15.93 -5.75
C ALA A 29 -3.00 -14.88 -4.78
N ARG A 30 -3.42 -15.34 -3.61
CA ARG A 30 -3.70 -14.44 -2.49
C ARG A 30 -2.41 -13.77 -2.03
N VAL A 31 -2.53 -12.54 -1.56
CA VAL A 31 -1.40 -11.70 -1.14
C VAL A 31 -1.56 -11.19 0.29
N ASP A 32 -2.42 -11.82 1.09
CA ASP A 32 -2.64 -11.58 2.52
C ASP A 32 -1.51 -12.18 3.39
N VAL A 33 -0.26 -11.90 3.01
CA VAL A 33 0.96 -12.39 3.68
C VAL A 33 1.44 -11.43 4.77
N ALA A 34 2.34 -11.90 5.63
CA ALA A 34 2.84 -11.15 6.79
C ALA A 34 3.49 -9.82 6.41
N GLU A 35 4.21 -9.79 5.28
CA GLU A 35 4.89 -8.61 4.74
C GLU A 35 3.89 -7.52 4.35
N VAL A 36 2.78 -7.90 3.71
CA VAL A 36 1.68 -6.99 3.37
C VAL A 36 1.02 -6.44 4.63
N ARG A 37 0.76 -7.30 5.62
CA ARG A 37 0.19 -6.86 6.91
C ARG A 37 1.09 -5.86 7.62
N LEU A 38 2.41 -6.10 7.64
CA LEU A 38 3.40 -5.20 8.21
C LEU A 38 3.42 -3.87 7.46
N ALA A 39 3.48 -3.89 6.12
CA ALA A 39 3.49 -2.70 5.29
C ALA A 39 2.25 -1.82 5.55
N LEU A 40 1.05 -2.41 5.61
CA LEU A 40 -0.18 -1.68 5.94
C LEU A 40 -0.11 -1.04 7.35
N ARG A 41 0.46 -1.77 8.33
CA ARG A 41 0.60 -1.25 9.70
C ARG A 41 1.57 -0.07 9.78
N CYS A 42 2.65 -0.10 9.00
CA CYS A 42 3.62 0.99 8.88
C CYS A 42 3.00 2.25 8.23
N LEU A 43 2.04 2.09 7.32
CA LEU A 43 1.37 3.20 6.65
C LEU A 43 0.20 3.80 7.45
N LEU A 44 -0.35 3.07 8.43
CA LEU A 44 -1.46 3.51 9.27
C LEU A 44 -1.30 4.92 9.87
N PRO A 45 -0.16 5.32 10.48
CA PRO A 45 0.01 6.68 11.02
C PRO A 45 0.15 7.77 9.94
N HIS A 46 0.36 7.39 8.68
CA HIS A 46 0.60 8.32 7.57
C HIS A 46 -0.63 8.52 6.69
N CYS A 47 -1.67 7.72 6.86
CA CYS A 47 -2.90 7.73 6.10
C CYS A 47 -4.05 8.32 6.94
N PRO A 48 -4.59 9.52 6.59
CA PRO A 48 -5.77 10.05 7.28
C PRO A 48 -6.99 9.15 7.11
N GLU A 49 -7.17 8.58 5.91
CA GLU A 49 -8.25 7.65 5.61
C GLU A 49 -7.77 6.22 5.81
N ARG A 50 -8.46 5.48 6.69
CA ARG A 50 -8.12 4.08 6.99
C ARG A 50 -8.74 3.09 6.01
N TRP A 51 -9.85 3.44 5.38
CA TRP A 51 -10.58 2.55 4.48
C TRP A 51 -9.70 1.94 3.36
N PRO A 52 -8.73 2.64 2.74
CA PRO A 52 -7.89 2.03 1.71
C PRO A 52 -6.98 0.93 2.27
N LEU A 53 -6.51 1.08 3.51
CA LEU A 53 -5.66 0.07 4.16
C LEU A 53 -6.47 -1.18 4.49
N VAL A 54 -7.69 -0.99 5.00
CA VAL A 54 -8.62 -2.09 5.31
C VAL A 54 -9.05 -2.80 4.01
N LEU A 55 -9.46 -2.04 3.01
CA LEU A 55 -9.86 -2.58 1.71
C LEU A 55 -8.74 -3.39 1.05
N TYR A 56 -7.48 -2.92 1.12
CA TYR A 56 -6.35 -3.67 0.58
C TYR A 56 -6.25 -5.06 1.23
N TRP A 57 -6.30 -5.11 2.57
CA TRP A 57 -6.19 -6.35 3.32
C TRP A 57 -7.35 -7.31 3.02
N ASP A 58 -8.57 -6.79 3.04
CA ASP A 58 -9.77 -7.59 2.79
C ASP A 58 -9.74 -8.16 1.36
N ALA A 59 -9.42 -7.32 0.37
CA ALA A 59 -9.29 -7.73 -1.03
C ALA A 59 -8.18 -8.77 -1.23
N ALA A 60 -7.02 -8.62 -0.57
CA ALA A 60 -5.87 -9.51 -0.70
C ALA A 60 -6.17 -10.98 -0.36
N SER A 61 -7.14 -11.22 0.53
CA SER A 61 -7.58 -12.56 0.95
C SER A 61 -8.68 -13.17 0.07
N GLN A 62 -9.29 -12.39 -0.83
CA GLN A 62 -10.45 -12.85 -1.61
C GLN A 62 -10.08 -14.05 -2.51
N PRO A 63 -10.97 -15.06 -2.65
CA PRO A 63 -10.72 -16.20 -3.53
C PRO A 63 -10.86 -15.84 -5.02
N ASN A 64 -11.80 -14.96 -5.36
CA ASN A 64 -12.01 -14.47 -6.72
C ASN A 64 -10.82 -13.61 -7.17
N ASP A 65 -10.10 -14.03 -8.19
CA ASP A 65 -8.92 -13.36 -8.73
C ASP A 65 -9.22 -12.00 -9.36
N ILE A 66 -10.30 -11.88 -10.12
CA ILE A 66 -10.73 -10.61 -10.73
C ILE A 66 -11.11 -9.61 -9.63
N GLY A 67 -11.96 -10.05 -8.68
CA GLY A 67 -12.40 -9.21 -7.56
C GLY A 67 -11.23 -8.77 -6.67
N ARG A 68 -10.32 -9.70 -6.37
CA ARG A 68 -9.07 -9.45 -5.64
C ARG A 68 -8.21 -8.42 -6.37
N ALA A 69 -7.94 -8.61 -7.66
CA ALA A 69 -7.09 -7.71 -8.43
C ALA A 69 -7.65 -6.29 -8.51
N GLN A 70 -8.97 -6.16 -8.74
CA GLN A 70 -9.65 -4.87 -8.74
C GLN A 70 -9.59 -4.20 -7.35
N GLY A 71 -9.92 -4.95 -6.29
CA GLY A 71 -9.94 -4.42 -4.92
C GLY A 71 -8.56 -3.99 -4.43
N VAL A 72 -7.53 -4.83 -4.62
CA VAL A 72 -6.14 -4.55 -4.26
C VAL A 72 -5.61 -3.33 -5.02
N THR A 73 -5.89 -3.23 -6.32
CA THR A 73 -5.46 -2.10 -7.15
C THR A 73 -6.15 -0.80 -6.74
N ALA A 74 -7.47 -0.81 -6.53
CA ALA A 74 -8.24 0.36 -6.11
C ALA A 74 -7.76 0.87 -4.73
N ALA A 75 -7.57 -0.05 -3.79
CA ALA A 75 -7.04 0.24 -2.46
C ALA A 75 -5.62 0.85 -2.53
N PHE A 76 -4.73 0.24 -3.31
CA PHE A 76 -3.36 0.73 -3.52
C PHE A 76 -3.35 2.17 -4.05
N ASN A 77 -4.16 2.45 -5.07
CA ASN A 77 -4.28 3.79 -5.64
C ASN A 77 -4.78 4.81 -4.61
N GLY A 78 -5.74 4.41 -3.76
CA GLY A 78 -6.21 5.21 -2.64
C GLY A 78 -5.10 5.54 -1.63
N ILE A 79 -4.28 4.54 -1.26
CA ILE A 79 -3.13 4.70 -0.35
C ILE A 79 -2.10 5.66 -0.95
N VAL A 80 -1.67 5.44 -2.20
CA VAL A 80 -0.66 6.30 -2.85
C VAL A 80 -1.16 7.73 -2.99
N ARG A 81 -2.43 7.93 -3.35
CA ARG A 81 -3.03 9.26 -3.49
C ARG A 81 -2.99 10.06 -2.19
N GLN A 82 -3.34 9.45 -1.05
CA GLN A 82 -3.30 10.16 0.23
C GLN A 82 -1.87 10.45 0.71
N LEU A 83 -0.93 9.53 0.51
CA LEU A 83 0.48 9.75 0.85
C LEU A 83 1.10 10.89 0.03
N ARG A 84 0.79 10.96 -1.27
CA ARG A 84 1.19 12.07 -2.15
C ARG A 84 0.59 13.40 -1.71
N LYS A 85 -0.72 13.43 -1.44
CA LYS A 85 -1.41 14.63 -0.94
C LYS A 85 -0.80 15.15 0.37
N ALA A 86 -0.28 14.26 1.20
CA ALA A 86 0.40 14.60 2.45
C ALA A 86 1.90 14.95 2.28
N GLY A 87 2.46 14.90 1.08
CA GLY A 87 3.90 15.12 0.83
C GLY A 87 4.80 14.06 1.47
N ARG A 88 4.28 12.84 1.68
CA ARG A 88 4.97 11.76 2.40
C ARG A 88 5.56 10.69 1.48
N TYR A 89 5.19 10.70 0.21
CA TYR A 89 5.66 9.76 -0.79
C TYR A 89 5.75 10.47 -2.15
N GLU A 90 6.96 10.52 -2.68
CA GLU A 90 7.21 10.82 -4.10
C GLU A 90 7.60 9.50 -4.76
N GLU A 91 6.99 9.19 -5.90
CA GLU A 91 7.32 7.98 -6.62
C GLU A 91 8.76 8.09 -7.11
N VAL A 92 9.64 7.25 -6.58
CA VAL A 92 10.99 7.10 -7.12
C VAL A 92 10.82 6.35 -8.45
N THR A 93 10.76 7.09 -9.55
CA THR A 93 10.92 6.51 -10.88
C THR A 93 12.34 5.92 -10.92
N PRO A 94 12.53 4.61 -11.11
CA PRO A 94 13.86 4.09 -11.35
C PRO A 94 14.40 4.80 -12.61
N SER A 95 15.53 5.48 -12.44
CA SER A 95 16.31 6.06 -13.54
C SER A 95 17.04 4.95 -14.28
#